data_AF-A0A761XQ44-F1
#
_entry.id   AF-A0A761XQ44-F1
#
_cell.length_a   1.000
_cell.length_b   1.000
_cell.length_c   1.000
_cell.angle_alpha   90.00
_cell.angle_beta   90.00
_cell.angle_gamma   90.00
#
_symmetry.space_group_name_H-M   'P 1'
#
loop_
_entity.id
_entity.type
_entity.pdbx_description
1 polymer ?
#
loop_
_entity_poly.entity_id
_entity_poly.type
_entity_poly.pdbx_seq_one_letter_code
_entity_poly.pdbx_strand_id
1 'polypeptide(L)'
;SGDVTDNATLELNTGGTFDNAISGSGKVEKSGDDALTLSGANTYTGGTLISDGTLVASNVEALGTGDVTNNATLELNTGGTFDNAIGGSGNVVKSGADTLTLSGSNSYTGGTTISGGTLVASNVEALGTGDVTNNATLELNTGGDFINNIGGTGRVEKSGDDVLTLSGANSYSGGTLISDGTLVASNVDALGSGDVTNNATLEMNTGGDFINNIGGTGRVEKSGDDTLTLSGSNTYTGGT
;
A
#
# COMPACT_ATOMS: atom_id res chain seq x y z
N SER A 1 18.19 14.86 25.70
CA SER A 1 18.76 15.05 24.36
C SER A 1 20.15 14.46 24.33
N GLY A 2 20.45 13.74 23.27
CA GLY A 2 21.75 13.09 23.03
C GLY A 2 21.54 11.88 22.15
N ASP A 3 22.31 11.80 21.07
CA ASP A 3 22.24 10.66 20.15
C ASP A 3 22.55 9.36 20.90
N VAL A 4 21.84 8.29 20.53
CA VAL A 4 22.03 6.96 21.08
C VAL A 4 22.85 6.15 20.09
N THR A 5 23.98 5.61 20.55
CA THR A 5 24.67 4.54 19.83
C THR A 5 24.40 3.24 20.56
N ASP A 6 23.61 2.36 19.94
CA ASP A 6 23.29 1.04 20.47
C ASP A 6 23.83 -0.07 19.56
N ASN A 7 24.51 -1.03 20.18
CA ASN A 7 25.04 -2.22 19.52
C ASN A 7 24.40 -3.51 20.08
N ALA A 8 23.32 -3.39 20.86
CA ALA A 8 22.59 -4.48 21.49
C ALA A 8 21.08 -4.37 21.20
N THR A 9 20.25 -4.23 22.24
CA THR A 9 18.82 -3.95 22.10
C THR A 9 18.48 -2.68 22.87
N LEU A 10 17.89 -1.71 22.20
CA LEU A 10 17.28 -0.54 22.80
C LEU A 10 15.76 -0.76 22.90
N GLU A 11 15.29 -1.08 24.10
CA GLU A 11 13.85 -1.18 24.37
C GLU A 11 13.24 0.20 24.69
N LEU A 12 12.16 0.54 24.00
CA LEU A 12 11.36 1.74 24.18
C LEU A 12 9.93 1.33 24.56
N ASN A 13 9.63 1.35 25.85
CA ASN A 13 8.39 0.81 26.43
C ASN A 13 7.39 1.87 26.93
N THR A 14 7.63 3.14 26.59
CA THR A 14 6.79 4.26 26.98
C THR A 14 6.23 4.95 25.74
N GLY A 15 5.09 5.62 25.89
CA GLY A 15 4.51 6.44 24.83
C GLY A 15 5.17 7.82 24.69
N GLY A 16 4.71 8.59 23.71
CA GLY A 16 5.16 9.97 23.46
C GLY A 16 6.04 10.08 22.22
N THR A 17 6.97 11.03 22.22
CA THR A 17 7.89 11.27 21.10
C THR A 17 9.33 11.05 21.54
N PHE A 18 10.07 10.29 20.74
CA PHE A 18 11.51 10.13 20.85
C PHE A 18 12.16 10.72 19.58
N ASP A 19 12.92 11.78 19.77
CA ASP A 19 13.45 12.66 18.72
C ASP A 19 14.98 12.57 18.55
N ASN A 20 15.68 11.89 19.47
CA ASN A 20 17.13 11.68 19.33
C ASN A 20 17.41 10.72 18.16
N ALA A 21 18.54 10.92 17.48
CA ALA A 21 19.04 9.97 16.51
C ALA A 21 19.58 8.71 17.21
N ILE A 22 19.30 7.55 16.63
CA ILE A 22 19.77 6.23 17.05
C ILE A 22 20.68 5.69 15.95
N SER A 23 21.84 5.19 16.33
CA SER A 23 22.88 4.64 15.45
C SER A 23 23.45 3.35 16.01
N GLY A 24 24.24 2.62 15.21
CA GLY A 24 24.92 1.39 15.62
C GLY A 24 24.29 0.12 15.06
N SER A 25 24.83 -1.04 15.45
CA SER A 25 24.39 -2.33 14.92
C SER A 25 23.24 -2.98 15.70
N GLY A 26 22.75 -2.31 16.76
CA GLY A 26 21.72 -2.82 17.64
C GLY A 26 20.32 -2.77 17.04
N LYS A 27 19.39 -3.45 17.73
CA LYS A 27 17.96 -3.55 17.40
C LYS A 27 17.17 -2.56 18.27
N VAL A 28 16.18 -1.88 17.70
CA VAL A 28 15.19 -1.13 18.48
C VAL A 28 13.97 -2.02 18.75
N GLU A 29 13.48 -2.04 19.98
CA GLU A 29 12.27 -2.78 20.36
C GLU A 29 11.22 -1.84 20.94
N LYS A 30 10.07 -1.73 20.29
CA LYS A 30 8.88 -1.06 20.83
C LYS A 30 8.02 -2.06 21.58
N SER A 31 7.83 -1.83 22.88
CA SER A 31 6.93 -2.60 23.75
C SER A 31 5.96 -1.65 24.48
N GLY A 32 5.01 -2.21 25.24
CA GLY A 32 3.97 -1.46 25.94
C GLY A 32 2.84 -0.97 25.03
N ASP A 33 1.67 -0.71 25.62
CA ASP A 33 0.43 -0.46 24.87
C ASP A 33 0.37 0.93 24.21
N ASP A 34 1.08 1.91 24.77
CA ASP A 34 1.02 3.30 24.33
C ASP A 34 1.68 3.51 22.95
N ALA A 35 1.23 4.56 22.26
CA ALA A 35 1.84 4.99 21.01
C ALA A 35 3.17 5.72 21.25
N LEU A 36 4.21 5.31 20.54
CA LEU A 36 5.53 5.97 20.50
C LEU A 36 5.79 6.51 19.11
N THR A 37 6.14 7.78 19.00
CA THR A 37 6.61 8.40 17.75
C THR A 37 8.14 8.43 17.72
N LEU A 38 8.74 7.79 16.71
CA LEU A 38 10.13 7.99 16.33
C LEU A 38 10.22 9.10 15.28
N SER A 39 11.03 10.12 15.61
CA SER A 39 11.21 11.31 14.76
C SER A 39 12.66 11.68 14.49
N GLY A 40 13.62 11.05 15.19
CA GLY A 40 15.03 11.17 14.85
C GLY A 40 15.32 10.56 13.48
N ALA A 41 16.27 11.14 12.75
CA ALA A 41 16.83 10.55 11.54
C ALA A 41 17.80 9.44 11.97
N ASN A 42 17.34 8.19 11.95
CA ASN A 42 18.05 7.07 12.53
C ASN A 42 18.91 6.33 11.49
N THR A 43 20.02 5.76 11.95
CA THR A 43 20.99 5.03 11.09
C THR A 43 21.36 3.65 11.67
N TYR A 44 20.61 3.16 12.65
CA TYR A 44 20.83 1.81 13.18
C TYR A 44 20.47 0.75 12.14
N THR A 45 21.19 -0.37 12.19
CA THR A 45 21.10 -1.43 11.16
C THR A 45 20.54 -2.74 11.67
N GLY A 46 20.35 -2.92 12.99
CA GLY A 46 19.90 -4.19 13.57
C GLY A 46 18.39 -4.45 13.45
N GLY A 47 17.64 -3.53 12.87
CA GLY A 47 16.20 -3.64 12.64
C GLY A 47 15.34 -3.17 13.80
N THR A 48 14.03 -3.26 13.61
CA THR A 48 13.02 -2.81 14.57
C THR A 48 12.05 -3.94 14.87
N LEU A 49 11.81 -4.23 16.15
CA LEU A 49 10.74 -5.10 16.60
C LEU A 49 9.62 -4.26 17.22
N ILE A 50 8.40 -4.42 16.75
CA ILE A 50 7.19 -3.84 17.35
C ILE A 50 6.43 -4.99 18.01
N SER A 51 6.64 -5.15 19.31
CA SER A 51 6.01 -6.21 20.10
C SER A 51 4.58 -5.85 20.48
N ASP A 52 4.34 -4.60 20.91
CA ASP A 52 3.03 -4.11 21.39
C ASP A 52 2.82 -2.62 21.08
N GLY A 53 1.54 -2.19 21.15
CA GLY A 53 1.12 -0.81 20.97
C GLY A 53 1.25 -0.30 19.54
N THR A 54 1.54 0.98 19.39
CA THR A 54 1.75 1.63 18.08
C THR A 54 3.13 2.26 18.01
N LEU A 55 3.88 1.98 16.94
CA LEU A 55 5.07 2.72 16.56
C LEU A 55 4.74 3.64 15.41
N VAL A 56 4.89 4.96 15.61
CA VAL A 56 4.69 5.98 14.58
C VAL A 56 6.05 6.40 14.03
N ALA A 57 6.30 6.18 12.75
CA ALA A 57 7.44 6.71 12.02
C ALA A 57 7.04 8.03 11.35
N SER A 58 7.68 9.13 11.74
CA SER A 58 7.36 10.49 11.26
C SER A 58 8.27 10.99 10.12
N ASN A 59 9.26 10.18 9.72
CA ASN A 59 10.07 10.32 8.52
C ASN A 59 10.51 8.92 8.06
N VAL A 60 11.02 8.79 6.82
CA VAL A 60 11.43 7.48 6.28
C VAL A 60 12.69 6.92 6.94
N GLU A 61 13.56 7.78 7.47
CA GLU A 61 14.75 7.39 8.21
C GLU A 61 14.45 7.00 9.67
N ALA A 62 13.21 7.15 10.14
CA ALA A 62 12.86 6.96 11.56
C ALA A 62 13.09 5.52 12.04
N LEU A 63 13.12 4.53 11.14
CA LEU A 63 13.32 3.13 11.49
C LEU A 63 14.71 2.58 11.12
N GLY A 64 15.67 3.46 10.81
CA GLY A 64 17.00 3.04 10.37
C GLY A 64 16.92 2.24 9.07
N THR A 65 17.88 1.35 8.84
CA THR A 65 17.99 0.60 7.57
C THR A 65 17.76 -0.90 7.70
N GLY A 66 17.40 -1.37 8.90
CA GLY A 66 17.16 -2.79 9.14
C GLY A 66 15.69 -3.17 8.99
N ASP A 67 15.41 -4.45 8.80
CA ASP A 67 14.05 -4.96 8.64
C ASP A 67 13.17 -4.67 9.87
N VAL A 68 11.87 -4.56 9.62
CA VAL A 68 10.84 -4.36 10.66
C VAL A 68 10.08 -5.67 10.88
N THR A 69 10.13 -6.18 12.11
CA THR A 69 9.20 -7.22 12.57
C THR A 69 8.04 -6.54 13.29
N ASN A 70 6.88 -6.47 12.64
CA ASN A 70 5.67 -5.82 13.17
C ASN A 70 4.68 -6.86 13.68
N ASN A 71 4.52 -6.98 15.00
CA ASN A 71 3.52 -7.85 15.63
C ASN A 71 2.34 -7.06 16.20
N ALA A 72 2.34 -5.72 16.10
CA ALA A 72 1.29 -4.85 16.60
C ALA A 72 0.84 -3.83 15.53
N THR A 73 1.10 -2.53 15.70
CA THR A 73 0.78 -1.51 14.69
C THR A 73 2.01 -0.67 14.34
N LEU A 74 2.31 -0.60 13.04
CA LEU A 74 3.25 0.35 12.45
C LEU A 74 2.47 1.45 11.74
N GLU A 75 2.57 2.69 12.21
CA GLU A 75 2.01 3.86 11.56
C GLU A 75 3.10 4.65 10.82
N LEU A 76 2.98 4.75 9.51
CA LEU A 76 3.84 5.52 8.62
C LEU A 76 3.19 6.89 8.38
N ASN A 77 3.59 7.88 9.17
CA ASN A 77 3.14 9.26 9.08
C ASN A 77 4.22 10.12 8.41
N THR A 78 4.53 9.79 7.16
CA THR A 78 5.58 10.44 6.35
C THR A 78 5.26 10.35 4.86
N GLY A 79 6.02 11.10 4.05
CA GLY A 79 6.21 10.83 2.62
C GLY A 79 7.64 10.36 2.31
N GLY A 80 7.92 10.07 1.04
CA GLY A 80 9.22 9.57 0.56
C GLY A 80 9.19 8.07 0.24
N THR A 81 10.36 7.43 0.20
CA THR A 81 10.48 5.98 -0.03
C THR A 81 10.84 5.28 1.26
N PHE A 82 10.08 4.26 1.63
CA PHE A 82 10.38 3.36 2.74
C PHE A 82 10.67 1.97 2.15
N ASP A 83 11.93 1.55 2.25
CA ASP A 83 12.49 0.38 1.56
C ASP A 83 12.81 -0.79 2.50
N ASN A 84 12.76 -0.60 3.82
CA ASN A 84 12.91 -1.68 4.79
C ASN A 84 11.82 -2.74 4.57
N ALA A 85 12.19 -4.03 4.64
CA ALA A 85 11.22 -5.10 4.60
C ALA A 85 10.42 -5.16 5.91
N ILE A 86 9.11 -5.34 5.81
CA ILE A 86 8.18 -5.45 6.93
C ILE A 86 7.63 -6.88 6.94
N GLY A 87 7.81 -7.57 8.07
CA GLY A 87 7.23 -8.89 8.34
C GLY A 87 6.36 -8.88 9.60
N GLY A 88 5.81 -10.04 9.96
CA GLY A 88 5.00 -10.24 11.17
C GLY A 88 3.49 -10.17 10.94
N SER A 89 2.72 -10.24 12.02
CA SER A 89 1.25 -10.32 11.95
C SER A 89 0.54 -8.98 12.16
N GLY A 90 1.28 -7.92 12.42
CA GLY A 90 0.76 -6.60 12.76
C GLY A 90 0.21 -5.83 11.56
N ASN A 91 -0.53 -4.77 11.85
CA ASN A 91 -1.12 -3.88 10.85
C ASN A 91 -0.16 -2.76 10.46
N VAL A 92 -0.27 -2.31 9.21
CA VAL A 92 0.42 -1.11 8.70
C VAL A 92 -0.62 -0.02 8.46
N VAL A 93 -0.35 1.20 8.92
CA VAL A 93 -1.23 2.36 8.74
C VAL A 93 -0.46 3.47 8.03
N LYS A 94 -0.94 3.93 6.88
CA LYS A 94 -0.47 5.16 6.22
C LYS A 94 -1.42 6.30 6.55
N SER A 95 -0.97 7.23 7.40
CA SER A 95 -1.79 8.35 7.89
C SER A 95 -1.33 9.73 7.40
N GLY A 96 -0.06 9.87 6.98
CA GLY A 96 0.49 11.15 6.51
C GLY A 96 -0.19 11.68 5.25
N ALA A 97 -0.19 13.00 5.05
CA ALA A 97 -0.83 13.62 3.88
C ALA A 97 -0.02 13.46 2.57
N ASP A 98 1.27 13.19 2.69
CA ASP A 98 2.20 13.11 1.55
C ASP A 98 2.13 11.77 0.82
N THR A 99 2.80 11.67 -0.32
CA THR A 99 3.03 10.41 -1.03
C THR A 99 4.12 9.61 -0.34
N LEU A 100 3.80 8.38 0.06
CA LEU A 100 4.77 7.38 0.53
C LEU A 100 4.84 6.23 -0.46
N THR A 101 6.04 5.87 -0.87
CA THR A 101 6.32 4.66 -1.63
C THR A 101 6.80 3.56 -0.70
N LEU A 102 6.10 2.43 -0.68
CA LEU A 102 6.58 1.18 -0.11
C LEU A 102 7.25 0.37 -1.21
N SER A 103 8.56 0.15 -1.07
CA SER A 103 9.36 -0.59 -2.05
C SER A 103 10.01 -1.85 -1.49
N GLY A 104 9.95 -2.07 -0.17
CA GLY A 104 10.41 -3.31 0.45
C GLY A 104 9.58 -4.52 -0.02
N SER A 105 10.20 -5.70 -0.05
CA SER A 105 9.50 -6.97 -0.25
C SER A 105 8.85 -7.39 1.07
N ASN A 106 7.59 -7.01 1.25
CA ASN A 106 6.92 -7.15 2.53
C ASN A 106 6.22 -8.51 2.65
N SER A 107 6.25 -9.07 3.86
CA SER A 107 5.68 -10.40 4.17
C SER A 107 4.70 -10.35 5.35
N TYR A 108 4.34 -9.17 5.82
CA TYR A 108 3.38 -9.03 6.90
C TYR A 108 1.99 -9.52 6.48
N THR A 109 1.28 -10.13 7.43
CA THR A 109 -0.02 -10.74 7.17
C THR A 109 -1.19 -9.90 7.72
N GLY A 110 -0.91 -8.90 8.55
CA GLY A 110 -1.91 -7.94 9.00
C GLY A 110 -2.35 -7.01 7.88
N GLY A 111 -3.43 -6.26 8.11
CA GLY A 111 -4.00 -5.39 7.09
C GLY A 111 -3.20 -4.11 6.88
N THR A 112 -3.38 -3.50 5.71
CA THR A 112 -2.89 -2.15 5.40
C THR A 112 -4.05 -1.16 5.43
N THR A 113 -3.99 -0.12 6.26
CA THR A 113 -4.98 0.96 6.26
C THR A 113 -4.37 2.23 5.68
N ILE A 114 -5.02 2.82 4.67
CA ILE A 114 -4.61 4.08 4.05
C ILE A 114 -5.64 5.14 4.44
N SER A 115 -5.28 5.98 5.41
CA SER A 115 -6.16 7.02 5.96
C SER A 115 -5.93 8.39 5.33
N GLY A 116 -4.77 8.62 4.69
CA GLY A 116 -4.41 9.90 4.11
C GLY A 116 -3.32 9.82 3.04
N GLY A 117 -3.30 10.85 2.19
CA GLY A 117 -2.31 11.00 1.11
C GLY A 117 -2.38 9.91 0.04
N THR A 118 -1.21 9.59 -0.52
CA THR A 118 -1.03 8.50 -1.48
C THR A 118 -0.09 7.46 -0.91
N LEU A 119 -0.48 6.19 -1.01
CA LEU A 119 0.43 5.06 -0.80
C LEU A 119 0.75 4.44 -2.16
N VAL A 120 2.02 4.43 -2.54
CA VAL A 120 2.51 3.80 -3.77
C VAL A 120 3.09 2.43 -3.43
N ALA A 121 2.55 1.38 -4.04
CA ALA A 121 3.12 0.04 -4.04
C ALA A 121 3.98 -0.14 -5.30
N SER A 122 5.30 -0.25 -5.17
CA SER A 122 6.22 -0.36 -6.31
C SER A 122 6.53 -1.80 -6.74
N ASN A 123 5.95 -2.79 -6.06
CA ASN A 123 5.96 -4.21 -6.41
C ASN A 123 4.71 -4.87 -5.81
N VAL A 124 4.34 -6.07 -6.27
CA VAL A 124 3.13 -6.77 -5.79
C VAL A 124 3.22 -7.25 -4.34
N GLU A 125 4.43 -7.46 -3.81
CA GLU A 125 4.63 -7.83 -2.40
C GLU A 125 4.68 -6.59 -1.47
N ALA A 126 4.62 -5.36 -1.99
CA ALA A 126 4.87 -4.16 -1.20
C ALA A 126 3.84 -3.95 -0.08
N LEU A 127 2.65 -4.54 -0.15
CA LEU A 127 1.61 -4.41 0.87
C LEU A 127 1.38 -5.70 1.69
N GLY A 128 2.30 -6.65 1.64
CA GLY A 128 2.16 -7.94 2.32
C GLY A 128 0.97 -8.73 1.77
N THR A 129 0.35 -9.58 2.60
CA THR A 129 -0.76 -10.47 2.17
C THR A 129 -2.11 -10.15 2.79
N GLY A 130 -2.18 -9.20 3.73
CA GLY A 130 -3.42 -8.80 4.38
C GLY A 130 -4.32 -7.90 3.52
N ASP A 131 -5.56 -7.72 3.95
CA ASP A 131 -6.51 -6.83 3.27
C ASP A 131 -6.06 -5.37 3.30
N VAL A 132 -6.45 -4.61 2.28
CA VAL A 132 -6.20 -3.17 2.18
C VAL A 132 -7.51 -2.41 2.43
N THR A 133 -7.54 -1.60 3.49
CA THR A 133 -8.59 -0.60 3.73
C THR A 133 -8.12 0.74 3.17
N ASN A 134 -8.54 1.07 1.96
CA ASN A 134 -8.17 2.31 1.27
C ASN A 134 -9.24 3.39 1.46
N ASN A 135 -8.94 4.44 2.22
CA ASN A 135 -9.78 5.64 2.37
C ASN A 135 -9.14 6.89 1.75
N ALA A 136 -8.08 6.74 0.97
CA ALA A 136 -7.38 7.84 0.29
C ALA A 136 -7.00 7.43 -1.14
N THR A 137 -5.72 7.46 -1.52
CA THR A 137 -5.24 6.93 -2.81
C THR A 137 -4.29 5.77 -2.60
N LEU A 138 -4.59 4.64 -3.23
CA LEU A 138 -3.65 3.53 -3.44
C LEU A 138 -3.17 3.59 -4.89
N GLU A 139 -1.87 3.80 -5.09
CA GLU A 139 -1.23 3.77 -6.39
C GLU A 139 -0.44 2.46 -6.55
N LEU A 140 -0.77 1.69 -7.58
CA LEU A 140 -0.15 0.43 -7.97
C LEU A 140 0.80 0.71 -9.14
N ASN A 141 2.07 0.98 -8.80
CA ASN A 141 3.15 1.20 -9.76
C ASN A 141 3.97 -0.09 -9.92
N THR A 142 3.30 -1.14 -10.41
CA THR A 142 3.87 -2.49 -10.56
C THR A 142 3.15 -3.26 -11.67
N GLY A 143 3.79 -4.33 -12.15
CA GLY A 143 3.14 -5.42 -12.87
C GLY A 143 2.99 -6.68 -12.01
N GLY A 144 2.34 -7.72 -12.53
CA GLY A 144 2.14 -9.00 -11.85
C GLY A 144 0.69 -9.24 -11.42
N ASP A 145 0.50 -10.04 -10.37
CA ASP A 145 -0.81 -10.34 -9.80
C ASP A 145 -0.93 -9.72 -8.40
N PHE A 146 -1.84 -8.74 -8.26
CA PHE A 146 -2.13 -8.12 -6.97
C PHE A 146 -3.32 -8.82 -6.31
N ILE A 147 -2.99 -9.63 -5.31
CA ILE A 147 -3.93 -10.59 -4.70
C ILE A 147 -4.71 -10.04 -3.51
N ASN A 148 -4.26 -8.93 -2.90
CA ASN A 148 -4.89 -8.40 -1.70
C ASN A 148 -6.31 -7.92 -2.01
N ASN A 149 -7.24 -8.15 -1.09
CA ASN A 149 -8.58 -7.57 -1.20
C ASN A 149 -8.49 -6.07 -0.87
N ILE A 150 -9.07 -5.23 -1.72
CA ILE A 150 -9.11 -3.79 -1.50
C ILE A 150 -10.55 -3.37 -1.18
N GLY A 151 -10.76 -2.77 -0.01
CA GLY A 151 -12.01 -2.14 0.39
C GLY A 151 -11.84 -0.64 0.68
N GLY A 152 -12.94 0.01 1.07
CA GLY A 152 -12.94 1.40 1.52
C GLY A 152 -13.45 2.40 0.48
N THR A 153 -13.28 3.69 0.77
CA THR A 153 -13.86 4.79 -0.02
C THR A 153 -12.86 5.45 -0.96
N GLY A 154 -11.60 5.04 -0.89
CA GLY A 154 -10.50 5.60 -1.65
C GLY A 154 -10.45 5.15 -3.10
N ARG A 155 -9.62 5.86 -3.87
CA ARG A 155 -9.34 5.59 -5.28
C ARG A 155 -8.19 4.61 -5.42
N VAL A 156 -8.27 3.71 -6.40
CA VAL A 156 -7.14 2.88 -6.85
C VAL A 156 -6.61 3.46 -8.15
N GLU A 157 -5.30 3.63 -8.25
CA GLU A 157 -4.61 4.14 -9.44
C GLU A 157 -3.61 3.10 -9.94
N LYS A 158 -3.67 2.74 -11.22
CA LYS A 158 -2.68 1.92 -11.90
C LYS A 158 -1.81 2.82 -12.78
N SER A 159 -0.55 2.99 -12.40
CA SER A 159 0.39 3.93 -13.02
C SER A 159 1.67 3.30 -13.59
N GLY A 160 1.97 2.03 -13.27
CA GLY A 160 3.14 1.35 -13.83
C GLY A 160 2.95 0.96 -15.30
N ASP A 161 4.03 0.79 -16.06
CA ASP A 161 3.95 0.47 -17.50
C ASP A 161 3.54 -0.99 -17.77
N ASP A 162 3.78 -1.87 -16.80
CA ASP A 162 3.57 -3.31 -16.94
C ASP A 162 2.09 -3.73 -16.88
N VAL A 163 1.83 -5.00 -17.20
CA VAL A 163 0.52 -5.63 -17.01
C VAL A 163 0.34 -5.96 -15.54
N LEU A 164 -0.74 -5.45 -14.94
CA LEU A 164 -1.17 -5.79 -13.58
C LEU A 164 -2.54 -6.46 -13.62
N THR A 165 -2.64 -7.66 -13.03
CA THR A 165 -3.92 -8.30 -12.75
C THR A 165 -4.37 -7.94 -11.36
N LEU A 166 -5.62 -7.50 -11.23
CA LEU A 166 -6.24 -7.29 -9.93
C LEU A 166 -7.15 -8.49 -9.62
N SER A 167 -6.67 -9.40 -8.76
CA SER A 167 -7.33 -10.69 -8.47
C SER A 167 -8.03 -10.75 -7.11
N GLY A 168 -7.74 -9.80 -6.21
CA GLY A 168 -8.42 -9.69 -4.93
C GLY A 168 -9.94 -9.49 -5.05
N ALA A 169 -10.68 -9.85 -4.01
CA ALA A 169 -12.11 -9.58 -3.90
C ALA A 169 -12.34 -8.12 -3.49
N ASN A 170 -12.43 -7.25 -4.49
CA ASN A 170 -12.43 -5.80 -4.26
C ASN A 170 -13.84 -5.24 -4.02
N SER A 171 -13.93 -4.29 -3.09
CA SER A 171 -15.18 -3.64 -2.67
C SER A 171 -15.04 -2.12 -2.53
N TYR A 172 -13.93 -1.54 -2.97
CA TYR A 172 -13.71 -0.11 -2.89
C TYR A 172 -14.70 0.68 -3.77
N SER A 173 -15.01 1.92 -3.37
CA SER A 173 -16.01 2.75 -4.05
C SER A 173 -15.47 4.05 -4.65
N GLY A 174 -14.21 4.42 -4.39
CA GLY A 174 -13.63 5.67 -4.89
C GLY A 174 -13.22 5.66 -6.37
N GLY A 175 -13.45 4.54 -7.07
CA GLY A 175 -13.16 4.38 -8.49
C GLY A 175 -11.73 3.98 -8.80
N THR A 176 -11.49 3.76 -10.09
CA THR A 176 -10.21 3.28 -10.63
C THR A 176 -9.69 4.24 -11.68
N LEU A 177 -8.45 4.70 -11.55
CA LEU A 177 -7.72 5.40 -12.60
C LEU A 177 -6.68 4.46 -13.20
N ILE A 178 -6.68 4.33 -14.53
CA ILE A 178 -5.63 3.62 -15.27
C ILE A 178 -4.87 4.68 -16.06
N SER A 179 -3.72 5.10 -15.56
CA SER A 179 -2.90 6.15 -16.16
C SER A 179 -1.85 5.59 -17.11
N ASP A 180 -1.32 4.39 -16.85
CA ASP A 180 -0.37 3.71 -17.74
C ASP A 180 -0.49 2.16 -17.71
N GLY A 181 0.13 1.53 -18.71
CA GLY A 181 0.20 0.09 -18.88
C GLY A 181 -1.15 -0.58 -19.13
N THR A 182 -1.26 -1.82 -18.67
CA THR A 182 -2.50 -2.61 -18.74
C THR A 182 -2.97 -2.99 -17.35
N LEU A 183 -4.23 -2.70 -17.05
CA LEU A 183 -4.94 -3.28 -15.89
C LEU A 183 -5.84 -4.41 -16.39
N VAL A 184 -5.65 -5.62 -15.85
CA VAL A 184 -6.48 -6.79 -16.14
C VAL A 184 -7.49 -6.98 -15.01
N ALA A 185 -8.77 -6.90 -15.36
CA ALA A 185 -9.89 -7.28 -14.48
C ALA A 185 -10.23 -8.76 -14.70
N SER A 186 -9.94 -9.58 -13.70
CA SER A 186 -10.17 -11.05 -13.75
C SER A 186 -11.64 -11.45 -13.57
N ASN A 187 -12.47 -10.55 -13.03
CA ASN A 187 -13.90 -10.72 -12.86
C ASN A 187 -14.62 -9.36 -12.94
N VAL A 188 -15.94 -9.37 -13.13
CA VAL A 188 -16.73 -8.13 -13.31
C VAL A 188 -16.75 -7.23 -12.07
N ASP A 189 -16.45 -7.78 -10.89
CA ASP A 189 -16.39 -7.02 -9.64
C ASP A 189 -14.95 -6.64 -9.24
N ALA A 190 -13.95 -6.97 -10.07
CA ALA A 190 -12.53 -6.79 -9.74
C ALA A 190 -12.16 -5.33 -9.51
N LEU A 191 -12.91 -4.37 -10.08
CA LEU A 191 -12.63 -2.94 -9.98
C LEU A 191 -13.52 -2.20 -8.95
N GLY A 192 -14.12 -2.94 -8.01
CA GLY A 192 -15.02 -2.36 -7.02
C GLY A 192 -16.26 -1.75 -7.66
N SER A 193 -16.84 -0.73 -7.02
CA SER A 193 -18.14 -0.14 -7.44
C SER A 193 -18.05 1.27 -8.04
N GLY A 194 -16.85 1.87 -8.05
CA GLY A 194 -16.66 3.24 -8.54
C GLY A 194 -16.41 3.31 -10.04
N ASP A 195 -16.48 4.52 -10.59
CA ASP A 195 -16.20 4.79 -12.01
C ASP A 195 -14.75 4.44 -12.38
N VAL A 196 -14.57 3.98 -13.63
CA VAL A 196 -13.26 3.72 -14.23
C VAL A 196 -12.89 4.84 -15.18
N THR A 197 -11.82 5.57 -14.85
CA THR A 197 -11.15 6.48 -15.79
C THR A 197 -9.99 5.73 -16.44
N ASN A 198 -10.19 5.29 -17.68
CA ASN A 198 -9.18 4.56 -18.43
C ASN A 198 -8.46 5.49 -19.41
N ASN A 199 -7.19 5.79 -19.17
CA ASN A 199 -6.34 6.56 -20.08
C ASN A 199 -5.25 5.70 -20.75
N ALA A 200 -5.17 4.40 -20.43
CA ALA A 200 -4.22 3.45 -21.01
C ALA A 200 -4.96 2.20 -21.54
N THR A 201 -4.70 1.01 -21.02
CA THR A 201 -5.41 -0.22 -21.41
C THR A 201 -6.14 -0.83 -20.22
N LEU A 202 -7.44 -1.07 -20.38
CA LEU A 202 -8.24 -1.93 -19.51
C LEU A 202 -8.52 -3.24 -20.25
N GLU A 203 -7.99 -4.35 -19.75
CA GLU A 203 -8.29 -5.69 -20.26
C GLU A 203 -9.32 -6.38 -19.35
N MET A 204 -10.45 -6.77 -19.93
CA MET A 204 -11.52 -7.51 -19.26
C MET A 204 -11.36 -9.00 -19.57
N ASN A 205 -10.73 -9.75 -18.68
CA ASN A 205 -10.56 -11.20 -18.81
C ASN A 205 -11.67 -11.95 -18.06
N THR A 206 -12.91 -11.67 -18.42
CA THR A 206 -14.08 -12.19 -17.71
C THR A 206 -15.34 -12.23 -18.57
N GLY A 207 -16.35 -12.97 -18.13
CA GLY A 207 -17.72 -12.88 -18.62
C GLY A 207 -18.65 -12.33 -17.54
N GLY A 208 -19.86 -11.92 -17.94
CA GLY A 208 -20.86 -11.37 -17.03
C GLY A 208 -21.25 -9.94 -17.38
N ASP A 209 -21.78 -9.22 -16.40
CA ASP A 209 -22.22 -7.83 -16.55
C ASP A 209 -21.32 -6.88 -15.74
N PHE A 210 -20.54 -6.07 -16.45
CA PHE A 210 -19.73 -5.03 -15.85
C PHE A 210 -20.54 -3.74 -15.76
N ILE A 211 -20.85 -3.33 -14.53
CA ILE A 211 -21.82 -2.27 -14.26
C ILE A 211 -21.18 -0.88 -14.08
N ASN A 212 -19.86 -0.82 -13.86
CA ASN A 212 -19.18 0.45 -13.59
C ASN A 212 -19.16 1.30 -14.87
N ASN A 213 -19.22 2.62 -14.69
CA ASN A 213 -19.05 3.54 -15.82
C ASN A 213 -17.59 3.52 -16.26
N ILE A 214 -17.35 3.53 -17.58
CA ILE A 214 -16.01 3.61 -18.17
C ILE A 214 -15.91 4.90 -18.98
N GLY A 215 -14.96 5.77 -18.62
CA GLY A 215 -14.59 6.97 -19.36
C GLY A 215 -13.09 7.03 -19.65
N GLY A 216 -12.63 8.14 -20.23
CA GLY A 216 -11.22 8.40 -20.53
C GLY A 216 -10.83 8.17 -21.99
N THR A 217 -9.53 8.24 -22.28
CA THR A 217 -9.00 8.19 -23.66
C THR A 217 -8.42 6.83 -24.04
N GLY A 218 -8.36 5.90 -23.10
CA GLY A 218 -7.74 4.59 -23.21
C GLY A 218 -8.57 3.57 -23.99
N ARG A 219 -7.95 2.43 -24.23
CA ARG A 219 -8.52 1.27 -24.93
C ARG A 219 -9.12 0.29 -23.93
N VAL A 220 -10.28 -0.27 -24.27
CA VAL A 220 -10.87 -1.40 -23.55
C VAL A 220 -10.69 -2.65 -24.41
N GLU A 221 -10.15 -3.72 -23.85
CA GLU A 221 -9.97 -5.00 -24.51
C GLU A 221 -10.80 -6.08 -23.82
N LYS A 222 -11.38 -6.99 -24.61
CA LYS A 222 -11.98 -8.21 -24.10
C LYS A 222 -11.07 -9.39 -24.38
N SER A 223 -10.72 -10.15 -23.34
CA SER A 223 -10.06 -11.44 -23.46
C SER A 223 -10.92 -12.57 -22.88
N GLY A 224 -10.71 -13.79 -23.35
CA GLY A 224 -11.53 -14.96 -23.02
C GLY A 224 -12.82 -15.08 -23.83
N ASP A 225 -13.43 -16.27 -23.79
CA ASP A 225 -14.52 -16.66 -24.68
C ASP A 225 -15.92 -16.30 -24.13
N ASP A 226 -16.02 -16.03 -22.83
CA ASP A 226 -17.30 -15.71 -22.20
C ASP A 226 -17.84 -14.34 -22.65
N THR A 227 -19.17 -14.24 -22.73
CA THR A 227 -19.83 -12.98 -23.10
C THR A 227 -19.69 -11.96 -21.98
N LEU A 228 -19.22 -10.76 -22.34
CA LEU A 228 -19.17 -9.59 -21.46
C LEU A 228 -20.24 -8.58 -21.90
N THR A 229 -21.04 -8.13 -20.94
CA THR A 229 -21.96 -7.00 -21.07
C THR A 229 -21.36 -5.82 -20.34
N LEU A 230 -21.41 -4.63 -20.96
CA LEU A 230 -21.05 -3.37 -20.32
C LEU A 230 -22.34 -2.57 -20.08
N SER A 231 -22.94 -2.69 -18.90
CA SER A 231 -24.21 -2.02 -18.58
C SER A 231 -24.04 -0.63 -17.99
N GLY A 232 -22.83 -0.30 -17.51
CA GLY A 232 -22.47 1.07 -17.12
C GLY A 232 -22.46 2.05 -18.29
N SER A 233 -22.34 3.34 -17.98
CA SER A 233 -22.11 4.36 -19.00
C SER A 233 -20.72 4.18 -19.62
N ASN A 234 -20.66 4.04 -20.95
CA ASN A 234 -19.42 3.86 -21.69
C ASN A 234 -19.16 5.11 -22.55
N THR A 235 -18.27 5.99 -22.08
CA THR A 235 -17.94 7.27 -22.73
C THR A 235 -16.47 7.40 -23.14
N TYR A 236 -15.70 6.31 -23.01
CA TYR A 236 -14.29 6.30 -23.41
C TYR A 236 -14.13 6.51 -24.92
N THR A 237 -13.04 7.16 -25.32
CA THR A 237 -12.80 7.54 -26.72
C THR A 237 -11.73 6.71 -27.41
N GLY A 238 -11.06 5.80 -26.71
CA GLY A 238 -10.11 4.87 -27.31
C GLY A 238 -10.80 3.69 -28.01
N GLY A 239 -10.00 2.76 -28.51
CA GLY A 239 -10.50 1.58 -29.22
C GLY A 239 -11.24 0.58 -28.30
N THR A 240 -12.01 -0.29 -28.95
CA THR A 240 -12.62 -1.52 -28.39
C THR A 240 -12.10 -2.73 -29.13
#